data_AF-A0A5S9MH82-F1
#
_entry.id   AF-A0A5S9MH82-F1
#
_cell.length_a   1.000
_cell.length_b   1.000
_cell.length_c   1.000
_cell.angle_alpha   90.00
_cell.angle_beta   90.00
_cell.angle_gamma   90.00
#
_symmetry.space_group_name_H-M   'P 1'
#
loop_
_entity.id
_entity.type
_entity.pdbx_description
1 polymer ?
#
loop_
_entity_poly.entity_id
_entity_poly.type
_entity_poly.pdbx_seq_one_letter_code
_entity_poly.pdbx_strand_id
1 'polypeptide(L)' 'MKVRETELPGIGHKAEMITRNNEKLAIITHDDGRREMYHFHEDDHEETISGILLNDEEARQIAAIF' A
#
# COMPACT_ATOMS: atom_id res chain seq x y z
N MET A 1 -8.42 -13.72 3.56
CA MET A 1 -7.82 -12.47 4.09
C MET A 1 -8.82 -11.35 3.95
N LYS A 2 -8.80 -10.38 4.85
CA LYS A 2 -9.60 -9.15 4.72
C LYS A 2 -8.63 -8.00 4.49
N VAL A 3 -8.88 -7.20 3.46
CA VAL A 3 -8.25 -5.89 3.31
C VAL A 3 -8.85 -4.98 4.39
N ARG A 4 -8.00 -4.23 5.09
CA ARG A 4 -8.42 -3.13 5.96
C ARG A 4 -8.25 -1.83 5.19
N GLU A 5 -9.33 -1.06 5.14
CA GLU A 5 -9.40 0.23 4.49
C GLU A 5 -9.47 1.33 5.56
N THR A 6 -8.82 2.45 5.32
CA THR A 6 -8.75 3.58 6.26
C THR A 6 -8.60 4.87 5.49
N GLU A 7 -9.57 5.77 5.65
CA GLU A 7 -9.48 7.14 5.16
C GLU A 7 -8.34 7.88 5.87
N LEU A 8 -7.55 8.63 5.10
CA LEU A 8 -6.47 9.49 5.58
C LEU A 8 -6.82 10.95 5.22
N PRO A 9 -7.45 11.70 6.14
CA PRO A 9 -7.90 13.07 5.86
C PRO A 9 -6.79 13.98 5.35
N GLY A 10 -6.98 14.54 4.15
CA GLY A 10 -6.02 15.45 3.50
C GLY A 10 -4.85 14.75 2.81
N ILE A 11 -4.85 13.42 2.73
CA ILE A 11 -3.83 12.62 2.03
C ILE A 11 -4.52 11.74 0.97
N GLY A 12 -5.53 10.97 1.38
CA GLY A 12 -6.28 10.07 0.51
C GLY A 12 -6.76 8.83 1.27
N HIS A 13 -6.50 7.64 0.77
CA HIS A 13 -6.98 6.38 1.35
C HIS A 13 -5.86 5.34 1.50
N LYS A 14 -5.86 4.61 2.62
CA LYS A 14 -4.94 3.50 2.88
C LYS A 14 -5.67 2.16 2.87
N ALA A 15 -5.22 1.25 2.02
CA ALA A 15 -5.56 -0.16 2.07
C ALA A 15 -4.39 -0.97 2.64
N GLU A 16 -4.64 -1.92 3.53
CA GLU A 16 -3.60 -2.79 4.07
C GLU A 16 -4.09 -4.23 4.27
N MET A 17 -3.16 -5.17 4.18
CA MET A 17 -3.43 -6.59 4.44
C MET A 17 -2.22 -7.30 5.01
N ILE A 18 -2.50 -8.38 5.74
CA ILE A 18 -1.50 -9.37 6.14
C ILE A 18 -1.69 -10.58 5.22
N THR A 19 -0.62 -10.98 4.55
CA THR A 19 -0.61 -12.11 3.60
C THR A 19 -0.65 -13.44 4.36
N ARG A 20 -0.69 -14.56 3.62
CA ARG A 20 -0.67 -15.90 4.21
C ARG A 20 0.69 -16.21 4.84
N ASN A 21 1.74 -15.54 4.36
CA ASN A 21 3.11 -15.69 4.85
C ASN A 21 3.40 -14.73 6.02
N ASN A 22 2.38 -14.07 6.58
CA ASN A 22 2.54 -13.07 7.64
C ASN A 22 3.30 -11.80 7.23
N GLU A 23 3.49 -11.55 5.93
CA GLU A 23 4.00 -10.27 5.43
C GLU A 23 2.88 -9.24 5.45
N LYS A 24 3.17 -8.00 5.84
CA LYS A 24 2.20 -6.90 5.74
C LYS A 24 2.50 -6.03 4.53
N LEU A 25 1.46 -5.74 3.77
CA LEU A 25 1.46 -4.78 2.66
C LEU A 25 0.53 -3.63 3.01
N ALA A 26 0.99 -2.39 2.81
CA ALA A 26 0.13 -1.21 2.85
C ALA A 26 0.26 -0.42 1.54
N ILE A 27 -0.88 0.06 1.04
CA ILE A 27 -0.98 0.89 -0.15
C ILE A 27 -1.68 2.18 0.26
N ILE A 28 -1.03 3.32 0.05
CA ILE A 28 -1.64 4.65 0.19
C ILE A 28 -1.91 5.18 -1.20
N THR A 29 -3.17 5.47 -1.50
CA THR A 29 -3.57 6.21 -2.71
C THR A 29 -3.80 7.65 -2.31
N HIS A 30 -3.01 8.56 -2.89
CA HIS A 30 -3.15 9.99 -2.68
C HIS A 30 -4.25 10.57 -3.54
N ASP A 31 -4.86 11.66 -3.10
CA ASP A 31 -5.90 12.38 -3.84
C ASP A 31 -5.39 12.95 -5.19
N ASP A 32 -4.08 13.15 -5.32
CA ASP A 32 -3.40 13.60 -6.54
C ASP A 32 -3.06 12.46 -7.53
N GLY A 33 -3.46 11.22 -7.22
CA GLY A 33 -3.25 10.04 -8.05
C GLY A 33 -1.93 9.29 -7.79
N ARG A 34 -1.01 9.84 -6.99
CA ARG A 34 0.19 9.11 -6.58
C ARG A 34 -0.16 7.93 -5.70
N ARG A 35 0.68 6.89 -5.74
CA ARG A 35 0.54 5.72 -4.87
C ARG A 35 1.83 5.40 -4.16
N GLU A 36 1.73 5.09 -2.88
CA GLU A 36 2.83 4.56 -2.09
C GLU A 36 2.51 3.12 -1.73
N MET A 37 3.49 2.23 -1.89
CA MET A 37 3.38 0.84 -1.48
C MET A 37 4.50 0.50 -0.52
N TYR A 38 4.13 -0.13 0.60
CA TYR A 38 5.05 -0.45 1.70
C TYR A 38 4.98 -1.93 2.03
N HIS A 39 6.15 -2.56 2.11
CA HIS A 39 6.32 -3.92 2.59
C HIS A 39 6.98 -3.88 3.98
N PHE A 40 6.38 -4.59 4.93
CA PHE A 40 6.80 -4.62 6.33
C PHE A 40 7.37 -5.97 6.72
N HIS A 41 8.22 -5.98 7.74
CA HIS A 41 8.85 -7.19 8.26
C HIS A 41 7.81 -8.19 8.78
N GLU A 42 7.99 -9.49 8.53
CA GLU A 42 7.01 -10.51 8.90
C GLU A 42 6.88 -10.70 10.41
N ASP A 43 7.97 -10.51 11.16
CA ASP A 43 7.98 -10.57 12.62
C ASP A 43 7.62 -9.24 13.31
N ASP A 44 7.67 -8.12 12.58
CA ASP A 44 7.35 -6.79 13.07
C ASP A 44 6.62 -5.95 11.99
N HIS A 45 5.30 -5.90 12.11
CA HIS A 45 4.42 -5.20 11.17
C HIS A 45 4.47 -3.68 11.28
N GLU A 46 5.34 -3.12 12.13
CA GLU A 46 5.64 -1.70 12.22
C GLU A 46 6.97 -1.34 11.54
N GLU A 47 7.87 -2.31 11.35
CA GLU A 47 9.14 -2.12 10.67
C GLU A 47 8.99 -2.22 9.14
N THR A 48 9.30 -1.15 8.43
CA THR A 48 9.25 -1.11 6.96
C THR A 48 10.54 -1.68 6.38
N ILE A 49 10.44 -2.73 5.55
CA ILE A 49 11.57 -3.27 4.78
C ILE A 49 11.82 -2.41 3.55
N SER A 50 10.75 -2.08 2.81
CA SER A 50 10.86 -1.31 1.58
C SER A 50 9.60 -0.51 1.28
N GLY A 51 9.79 0.56 0.52
CA GLY A 51 8.73 1.41 0.02
C GLY A 51 8.98 1.77 -1.44
N ILE A 52 7.91 1.89 -2.21
CA ILE A 52 7.93 2.38 -3.58
C ILE A 52 6.92 3.50 -3.70
N LEU A 53 7.34 4.63 -4.27
CA LEU A 53 6.45 5.71 -4.69
C LEU A 53 6.24 5.58 -6.20
N LEU A 54 4.98 5.61 -6.61
CA LEU A 54 4.57 5.59 -8.00
C LEU A 54 3.85 6.88 -8.34
N ASN A 55 4.16 7.41 -9.51
CA ASN A 55 3.31 8.41 -10.11
C ASN A 55 2.01 7.78 -10.62
N ASP A 56 1.03 8.61 -10.96
CA ASP A 56 -0.30 8.18 -11.42
C ASP A 56 -0.25 7.27 -12.67
N GLU A 57 0.70 7.48 -13.58
CA GLU A 57 0.87 6.64 -14.78
C GLU A 57 1.38 5.24 -14.42
N GLU A 58 2.50 5.16 -13.69
CA GLU A 58 3.10 3.89 -13.24
C GLU A 58 2.10 3.09 -12.39
N ALA A 59 1.39 3.79 -11.51
CA ALA A 59 0.36 3.25 -10.65
C ALA A 59 -0.79 2.63 -11.46
N ARG A 60 -1.24 3.29 -12.54
CA ARG A 60 -2.26 2.74 -13.47
C ARG A 60 -1.74 1.55 -14.26
N GLN A 61 -0.48 1.58 -14.69
CA GLN A 61 0.12 0.46 -15.42
C GLN A 61 0.14 -0.82 -14.57
N ILE A 62 0.54 -0.72 -13.29
CA ILE A 62 0.50 -1.87 -12.36
C ILE A 62 -0.93 -2.33 -12.13
N ALA A 63 -1.86 -1.41 -11.89
CA ALA A 63 -3.28 -1.74 -11.69
C ALA A 63 -3.95 -2.36 -12.94
N ALA A 64 -3.35 -2.25 -14.13
CA ALA A 64 -3.85 -2.89 -15.34
C ALA A 64 -3.29 -4.32 -15.54
N ILE A 65 -2.27 -4.72 -14.77
CA ILE A 65 -1.67 -6.07 -14.82
C ILE A 65 -2.43 -7.06 -13.93
N PHE A 66 -3.11 -6.57 -12.89
CA PHE A 66 -3.85 -7.35 -11.89
C PHE A 66 -5.34 -6.99 -11.91
#